data_AF-A0A7V4YZ28-F1
#
_entry.id   AF-A0A7V4YZ28-F1
#
_cell.length_a   1.000
_cell.length_b   1.000
_cell.length_c   1.000
_cell.angle_alpha   90.00
_cell.angle_beta   90.00
_cell.angle_gamma   90.00
#
_symmetry.space_group_name_H-M   'P 1'
#
loop_
_entity.id
_entity.type
_entity.pdbx_description
1 polymer ?
#
loop_
_entity_poly.entity_id
_entity_poly.type
_entity_poly.pdbx_seq_one_letter_code
_entity_poly.pdbx_strand_id
1 'polypeptide(L)'
;MSKTDTAVGGCYNDTFIIHNDVSYEQVWCFRARQVFWYNQKNKAFESRVLAYAPVIDIKDKEGNFAGTRALFWLKADTNPSKFFKNKRFNYIFQTKMKDNAPRFEDFKVIKGSFDFKKFFGAEIGNPSHPFLSRDNYSPADMQAFRVECFGTDTIVTFHPETYEEQISIEHRNCIEQIEKIRFVQNWYYDEHRNRLYARLTGIAPLAAIRDAEGELRYYKPLFYQMYR
;
A
#
# COMPACT_ATOMS: atom_id res chain seq x y z
N MET A 1 -13.52 26.72 -6.32
CA MET A 1 -13.94 26.85 -4.89
C MET A 1 -12.74 27.44 -4.15
N SER A 2 -12.80 28.74 -3.82
CA SER A 2 -11.68 29.52 -3.29
C SER A 2 -11.45 29.23 -1.80
N LYS A 3 -10.18 29.08 -1.40
CA LYS A 3 -9.77 29.16 0.00
C LYS A 3 -8.93 30.42 0.17
N THR A 4 -9.30 31.21 1.17
CA THR A 4 -8.65 32.44 1.61
C THR A 4 -7.60 32.10 2.65
N ASP A 5 -6.32 32.33 2.34
CA ASP A 5 -5.25 32.38 3.34
C ASP A 5 -5.00 33.86 3.67
N THR A 6 -5.14 34.22 4.96
CA THR A 6 -4.96 35.59 5.44
C THR A 6 -3.54 35.74 6.01
N ALA A 7 -2.70 36.55 5.37
CA ALA A 7 -1.43 36.96 5.92
C ALA A 7 -1.60 38.34 6.58
N VAL A 8 -1.27 38.44 7.88
CA VAL A 8 -1.32 39.71 8.63
C VAL A 8 0.09 40.29 8.67
N GLY A 9 0.35 41.30 7.84
CA GLY A 9 1.55 42.14 7.87
C GLY A 9 1.15 43.57 8.27
N GLY A 10 1.88 44.16 9.21
CA GLY A 10 1.46 45.34 9.97
C GLY A 10 1.38 46.68 9.22
N CYS A 11 0.67 47.60 9.91
CA CYS A 11 0.61 49.05 9.74
C CYS A 11 0.07 49.60 8.41
N TYR A 12 -1.07 49.09 7.95
CA TYR A 12 -2.22 49.77 7.31
C TYR A 12 -3.19 48.62 7.01
N ASN A 13 -4.46 48.71 7.42
CA ASN A 13 -5.43 47.60 7.37
C ASN A 13 -5.94 47.29 5.94
N ASP A 14 -5.03 47.18 4.97
CA ASP A 14 -5.37 46.70 3.64
C ASP A 14 -5.26 45.17 3.64
N THR A 15 -6.42 44.51 3.80
CA THR A 15 -6.51 43.06 3.63
C THR A 15 -6.47 42.77 2.13
N PHE A 16 -5.33 42.34 1.62
CA PHE A 16 -5.23 41.84 0.25
C PHE A 16 -5.73 40.39 0.20
N ILE A 17 -6.90 40.19 -0.42
CA ILE A 17 -7.39 38.83 -0.73
C ILE A 17 -6.73 38.41 -2.05
N ILE A 18 -5.72 37.54 -1.95
CA ILE A 18 -5.13 36.90 -3.13
C ILE A 18 -6.06 35.79 -3.60
N HIS A 19 -6.81 36.04 -4.68
CA HIS A 19 -7.58 35.01 -5.37
C HIS A 19 -6.65 34.19 -6.26
N ASN A 20 -6.18 33.06 -5.74
CA ASN A 20 -5.53 32.05 -6.58
C ASN A 20 -6.60 31.11 -7.12
N ASP A 21 -6.99 31.31 -8.37
CA ASP A 21 -7.82 30.37 -9.10
C ASP A 21 -7.02 29.09 -9.38
N VAL A 22 -7.42 28.00 -8.73
CA VAL A 22 -6.83 26.69 -8.95
C VAL A 22 -7.59 26.01 -10.09
N SER A 23 -6.94 25.87 -11.24
CA SER A 23 -7.45 25.08 -12.37
C SER A 23 -7.50 23.59 -12.00
N TYR A 24 -8.54 22.88 -12.45
CA TYR A 24 -8.65 21.43 -12.25
C TYR A 24 -7.52 20.67 -12.96
N GLU A 25 -6.90 21.26 -13.99
CA GLU A 25 -5.78 20.68 -14.74
C GLU A 25 -4.51 20.53 -13.89
N GLN A 26 -4.42 21.27 -12.78
CA GLN A 26 -3.31 21.15 -11.84
C GLN A 26 -3.43 19.94 -10.91
N VAL A 27 -4.60 19.28 -10.89
CA VAL A 27 -4.84 18.09 -10.06
C VAL A 27 -4.32 16.86 -10.79
N TRP A 28 -3.25 16.27 -10.27
CA TRP A 28 -2.62 15.09 -10.88
C TRP A 28 -2.77 13.81 -10.05
N CYS A 29 -3.09 13.92 -8.75
CA CYS A 29 -3.42 12.76 -7.93
C CYS A 29 -4.41 13.10 -6.80
N PHE A 30 -4.82 12.07 -6.06
CA PHE A 30 -5.58 12.23 -4.83
C PHE A 30 -4.87 11.53 -3.67
N ARG A 31 -4.99 12.10 -2.47
CA ARG A 31 -4.68 11.42 -1.21
C ARG A 31 -5.94 10.82 -0.64
N ALA A 32 -5.84 9.64 -0.03
CA ALA A 32 -6.94 9.01 0.67
C ALA A 32 -6.58 8.76 2.14
N ARG A 33 -7.54 9.00 3.03
CA ARG A 33 -7.52 8.53 4.41
C ARG A 33 -8.38 7.30 4.51
N GLN A 34 -7.79 6.19 4.93
CA GLN A 34 -8.45 4.89 4.99
C GLN A 34 -8.20 4.23 6.33
N VAL A 35 -9.13 3.39 6.75
CA VAL A 35 -8.92 2.43 7.83
C VAL A 35 -8.97 1.03 7.26
N PHE A 36 -8.09 0.16 7.77
CA PHE A 36 -8.02 -1.25 7.44
C PHE A 36 -8.26 -2.08 8.69
N TRP A 37 -8.91 -3.22 8.55
CA TRP A 37 -9.06 -4.18 9.64
C TRP A 37 -9.06 -5.61 9.10
N TYR A 38 -8.62 -6.56 9.92
CA TYR A 38 -8.69 -7.97 9.58
C TYR A 38 -9.99 -8.58 10.11
N ASN A 39 -10.75 -9.24 9.23
CA ASN A 39 -11.94 -9.98 9.58
C ASN A 39 -11.60 -11.47 9.75
N GLN A 40 -11.56 -11.95 10.99
CA GLN A 40 -11.22 -13.34 11.32
C GLN A 40 -12.21 -14.36 10.74
N LYS A 41 -13.51 -14.02 10.66
CA LYS A 41 -14.54 -14.93 10.12
C LYS A 41 -14.32 -15.21 8.63
N ASN A 42 -13.98 -14.16 7.88
CA ASN A 42 -13.77 -14.25 6.43
C ASN A 42 -12.30 -14.50 6.07
N LYS A 43 -11.41 -14.52 7.06
CA LYS A 43 -9.95 -14.55 6.91
C LYS A 43 -9.43 -13.54 5.88
N ALA A 44 -9.99 -12.32 5.87
CA ALA A 44 -9.70 -11.32 4.85
C ALA A 44 -9.55 -9.94 5.49
N PHE A 45 -8.68 -9.12 4.91
CA PHE A 45 -8.67 -7.70 5.22
C PHE A 45 -9.88 -7.00 4.58
N GLU A 46 -10.42 -6.04 5.31
CA GLU A 46 -11.43 -5.11 4.83
C GLU A 46 -10.91 -3.69 5.00
N SER A 47 -11.53 -2.75 4.29
CA SER A 47 -11.14 -1.35 4.35
C SER A 47 -12.33 -0.42 4.19
N ARG A 48 -12.18 0.81 4.67
CA ARG A 48 -13.15 1.89 4.49
C ARG A 48 -12.41 3.19 4.23
N VAL A 49 -12.82 3.90 3.17
CA VAL A 49 -12.39 5.28 2.91
C VAL A 49 -13.09 6.20 3.89
N LEU A 50 -12.33 7.07 4.55
CA LEU A 50 -12.84 8.10 5.45
C LEU A 50 -12.91 9.45 4.77
N ALA A 51 -11.92 9.75 3.93
CA ALA A 51 -11.84 10.98 3.17
C ALA A 51 -10.87 10.84 1.99
N TYR A 52 -11.01 11.70 1.01
CA TYR A 52 -10.04 11.87 -0.08
C TYR A 52 -9.84 13.35 -0.39
N ALA A 53 -8.69 13.70 -0.94
CA ALA A 53 -8.34 15.08 -1.25
C ALA A 53 -7.60 15.16 -2.59
N PRO A 54 -8.01 16.05 -3.52
CA PRO A 54 -7.21 16.35 -4.69
C PRO A 54 -5.90 17.03 -4.28
N VAL A 55 -4.82 16.67 -4.96
CA VAL A 55 -3.47 17.16 -4.70
C VAL A 55 -2.99 17.95 -5.91
N ILE A 56 -2.36 19.08 -5.62
CA ILE A 56 -1.66 19.90 -6.60
C ILE A 56 -0.20 20.06 -6.18
N ASP A 57 0.62 20.43 -7.16
CA ASP A 57 1.99 20.87 -6.91
C ASP A 57 2.01 22.27 -6.31
N ILE A 58 2.94 22.48 -5.38
CA ILE A 58 3.37 23.79 -4.93
C ILE A 58 4.58 24.15 -5.77
N LYS A 59 4.58 25.36 -6.32
CA LYS A 59 5.73 25.93 -7.02
C LYS A 59 6.34 27.05 -6.19
N ASP A 60 7.66 27.21 -6.25
CA ASP A 60 8.37 28.37 -5.69
C ASP A 60 8.11 29.63 -6.54
N LYS A 61 8.78 30.75 -6.20
CA LYS A 61 8.58 32.03 -6.93
C LYS A 61 9.14 31.96 -8.36
N GLU A 62 10.08 31.07 -8.58
CA GLU A 62 10.77 30.81 -9.84
C GLU A 62 10.01 29.80 -10.72
N GLY A 63 8.94 29.19 -10.19
CA GLY A 63 8.10 28.23 -10.89
C GLY A 63 8.56 26.77 -10.80
N ASN A 64 9.60 26.48 -10.02
CA ASN A 64 10.09 25.12 -9.79
C ASN A 64 9.21 24.39 -8.80
N PHE A 65 9.17 23.06 -8.89
CA PHE A 65 8.46 22.20 -7.96
C PHE A 65 9.05 22.32 -6.55
N ALA A 66 8.23 22.80 -5.61
CA ALA A 66 8.60 22.96 -4.20
C ALA A 66 7.91 21.91 -3.29
N GLY A 67 6.94 21.16 -3.81
CA GLY A 67 6.26 20.10 -3.06
C GLY A 67 4.82 19.90 -3.51
N THR A 68 4.01 19.28 -2.66
CA THR A 68 2.59 19.02 -2.95
C THR A 68 1.71 19.41 -1.78
N ARG A 69 0.48 19.85 -2.07
CA ARG A 69 -0.54 20.07 -1.04
C ARG A 69 -1.88 19.48 -1.43
N ALA A 70 -2.59 18.99 -0.42
CA ALA A 70 -4.01 18.69 -0.53
C ALA A 70 -4.81 20.00 -0.50
N LEU A 71 -5.72 20.21 -1.44
CA LEU A 71 -6.56 21.43 -1.48
C LEU A 71 -7.58 21.44 -0.34
N PHE A 72 -8.39 20.38 -0.27
CA PHE A 72 -9.41 20.18 0.75
C PHE A 72 -9.74 18.69 0.86
N TRP A 73 -10.20 18.26 2.04
CA TRP A 73 -10.62 16.89 2.29
C TRP A 73 -12.12 16.77 2.08
N LEU A 74 -12.52 15.89 1.16
CA LEU A 74 -13.89 15.45 0.98
C LEU A 74 -14.13 14.24 1.87
N LYS A 75 -15.12 14.33 2.77
CA LYS A 75 -15.53 13.21 3.61
C LYS A 75 -16.13 12.12 2.74
N ALA A 76 -15.63 10.89 2.88
CA ALA A 76 -16.26 9.73 2.29
C ALA A 76 -17.40 9.28 3.23
N ASP A 77 -18.58 9.09 2.65
CA ASP A 77 -19.73 8.55 3.37
C ASP A 77 -19.55 7.05 3.65
N THR A 78 -20.46 6.46 4.44
CA THR A 78 -20.43 5.05 4.78
C THR A 78 -20.29 4.16 3.54
N ASN A 79 -19.39 3.18 3.61
CA ASN A 79 -19.19 2.20 2.54
C ASN A 79 -20.54 1.61 2.09
N PRO A 80 -20.74 1.40 0.79
CA PRO A 80 -21.95 0.76 0.28
C PRO A 80 -22.05 -0.66 0.86
N SER A 81 -23.25 -1.24 0.80
CA SER A 81 -23.49 -2.61 1.30
C SER A 81 -22.45 -3.59 0.75
N LYS A 82 -22.07 -4.59 1.57
CA LYS A 82 -21.07 -5.64 1.24
C LYS A 82 -21.23 -6.24 -0.16
N PHE A 83 -22.46 -6.27 -0.67
CA PHE A 83 -22.76 -6.53 -2.06
C PHE A 83 -22.93 -5.20 -2.80
N PHE A 84 -22.02 -4.92 -3.72
CA PHE A 84 -22.20 -3.89 -4.73
C PHE A 84 -23.35 -4.32 -5.67
N LYS A 85 -24.60 -4.14 -5.23
CA LYS A 85 -25.79 -4.37 -6.07
C LYS A 85 -25.94 -3.30 -7.15
N ASN A 86 -25.18 -2.21 -7.06
CA ASN A 86 -25.23 -1.14 -8.05
C ASN A 86 -24.52 -1.61 -9.33
N LYS A 87 -25.31 -1.99 -10.35
CA LYS A 87 -24.80 -2.36 -11.68
C LYS A 87 -24.38 -1.14 -12.52
N ARG A 88 -24.50 0.08 -11.99
CA ARG A 88 -24.28 1.35 -12.70
C ARG A 88 -23.07 2.10 -12.15
N PHE A 89 -21.91 1.44 -12.14
CA PHE A 89 -20.64 2.16 -12.01
C PHE A 89 -20.18 2.57 -13.39
N ASN A 90 -19.97 3.87 -13.58
CA ASN A 90 -19.59 4.41 -14.88
C ASN A 90 -18.05 4.40 -15.05
N TYR A 91 -17.31 4.29 -13.94
CA TYR A 91 -15.86 4.18 -13.95
C TYR A 91 -15.35 3.28 -12.82
N ILE A 92 -14.49 2.33 -13.19
CA ILE A 92 -13.84 1.40 -12.27
C ILE A 92 -12.36 1.33 -12.64
N PHE A 93 -11.49 1.47 -11.64
CA PHE A 93 -10.05 1.26 -11.82
C PHE A 93 -9.47 0.52 -10.62
N GLN A 94 -8.37 -0.20 -10.84
CA GLN A 94 -7.66 -0.90 -9.78
C GLN A 94 -6.34 -0.20 -9.48
N THR A 95 -6.05 -0.04 -8.19
CA THR A 95 -4.76 0.44 -7.70
C THR A 95 -4.06 -0.63 -6.89
N LYS A 96 -2.74 -0.65 -6.98
CA LYS A 96 -1.86 -1.45 -6.12
C LYS A 96 -0.94 -0.46 -5.42
N MET A 97 -0.90 -0.48 -4.09
CA MET A 97 0.04 0.39 -3.36
C MET A 97 1.47 -0.01 -3.74
N LYS A 98 2.18 0.89 -4.43
CA LYS A 98 3.58 0.69 -4.82
C LYS A 98 4.47 1.29 -3.74
N ASP A 99 4.93 2.51 -3.95
CA ASP A 99 5.91 3.17 -3.07
C ASP A 99 5.30 3.56 -1.72
N ASN A 100 3.98 3.78 -1.70
CA ASN A 100 3.19 4.11 -0.51
C ASN A 100 2.66 2.87 0.25
N ALA A 101 3.16 1.67 -0.04
CA ALA A 101 2.83 0.49 0.75
C ALA A 101 3.39 0.65 2.18
N PRO A 102 2.55 0.58 3.23
CA PRO A 102 2.98 0.80 4.60
C PRO A 102 3.87 -0.33 5.11
N ARG A 103 4.87 0.02 5.92
CA ARG A 103 5.52 -0.93 6.82
C ARG A 103 4.58 -1.30 7.95
N PHE A 104 4.86 -2.42 8.61
CA PHE A 104 4.06 -2.85 9.77
C PHE A 104 4.10 -1.83 10.92
N GLU A 105 5.22 -1.13 11.08
CA GLU A 105 5.42 -0.06 12.06
C GLU A 105 4.70 1.26 11.71
N ASP A 106 4.41 1.50 10.42
CA ASP A 106 3.76 2.73 9.97
C ASP A 106 2.27 2.80 10.35
N PHE A 107 1.68 1.66 10.77
CA PHE A 107 0.27 1.61 11.10
C PHE A 107 -0.01 2.27 12.45
N LYS A 108 -0.83 3.33 12.41
CA LYS A 108 -1.51 3.82 13.62
C LYS A 108 -2.61 2.84 14.03
N VAL A 109 -2.30 1.99 15.01
CA VAL A 109 -3.27 1.03 15.56
C VAL A 109 -4.37 1.77 16.32
N ILE A 110 -5.62 1.54 15.91
CA ILE A 110 -6.81 2.10 16.59
C ILE A 110 -7.36 1.12 17.63
N LYS A 111 -7.32 -0.19 17.34
CA LYS A 111 -7.87 -1.25 18.20
C LYS A 111 -7.20 -2.59 17.93
N GLY A 112 -6.90 -3.32 19.00
CA GLY A 112 -6.38 -4.68 18.96
C GLY A 112 -4.89 -4.73 18.58
N SER A 113 -4.42 -5.92 18.21
CA SER A 113 -3.07 -6.16 17.69
C SER A 113 -3.14 -7.16 16.55
N PHE A 114 -2.14 -7.13 15.68
CA PHE A 114 -2.05 -8.05 14.55
C PHE A 114 -0.58 -8.35 14.25
N ASP A 115 -0.22 -9.62 14.23
CA ASP A 115 1.12 -10.08 13.86
C ASP A 115 1.12 -10.49 12.39
N PHE A 116 1.66 -9.60 11.55
CA PHE A 116 1.71 -9.83 10.11
C PHE A 116 2.62 -11.01 9.73
N LYS A 117 3.77 -11.17 10.40
CA LYS A 117 4.71 -12.25 10.08
C LYS A 117 4.09 -13.62 10.39
N LYS A 118 3.49 -13.75 11.58
CA LYS A 118 2.76 -14.97 11.96
C LYS A 118 1.59 -15.25 11.03
N PHE A 119 0.84 -14.22 10.65
CA PHE A 119 -0.26 -14.34 9.69
C PHE A 119 0.24 -14.87 8.33
N PHE A 120 1.27 -14.26 7.75
CA PHE A 120 1.81 -14.71 6.46
C PHE A 120 2.44 -16.09 6.53
N GLY A 121 3.11 -16.45 7.63
CA GLY A 121 3.60 -17.82 7.86
C GLY A 121 2.47 -18.84 7.82
N ALA A 122 1.36 -18.56 8.50
CA ALA A 122 0.17 -19.43 8.48
C ALA A 122 -0.47 -19.51 7.09
N GLU A 123 -0.56 -18.39 6.37
CA GLU A 123 -1.14 -18.31 5.03
C GLU A 123 -0.29 -19.05 3.97
N ILE A 124 1.04 -19.03 4.09
CA ILE A 124 1.90 -19.85 3.26
C ILE A 124 1.68 -21.34 3.56
N GLY A 125 1.58 -21.71 4.84
CA GLY A 125 1.40 -23.09 5.30
C GLY A 125 -0.01 -23.68 5.09
N ASN A 126 -1.06 -22.86 5.07
CA ASN A 126 -2.43 -23.26 4.76
C ASN A 126 -3.24 -22.07 4.19
N PRO A 127 -3.16 -21.83 2.87
CA PRO A 127 -3.86 -20.76 2.16
C PRO A 127 -5.35 -20.66 2.48
N SER A 128 -5.82 -19.50 2.94
CA SER A 128 -7.26 -19.26 3.16
C SER A 128 -8.00 -18.71 1.93
N HIS A 129 -7.26 -18.16 0.96
CA HIS A 129 -7.79 -17.58 -0.29
C HIS A 129 -6.89 -18.00 -1.48
N PRO A 130 -7.29 -17.75 -2.74
CA PRO A 130 -6.43 -18.00 -3.89
C PRO A 130 -5.14 -17.19 -3.86
N PHE A 131 -4.02 -17.85 -4.14
CA PHE A 131 -2.70 -17.25 -4.26
C PHE A 131 -2.33 -17.13 -5.73
N LEU A 132 -1.87 -15.95 -6.09
CA LEU A 132 -1.43 -15.63 -7.43
C LEU A 132 0.05 -15.30 -7.42
N SER A 133 0.73 -15.71 -8.49
CA SER A 133 2.11 -15.40 -8.76
C SER A 133 2.32 -13.89 -8.80
N ARG A 134 3.46 -13.46 -8.27
CA ARG A 134 3.84 -12.05 -8.22
C ARG A 134 4.04 -11.43 -9.61
N ASP A 135 4.46 -12.24 -10.59
CA ASP A 135 4.96 -11.75 -11.88
C ASP A 135 3.82 -11.53 -12.88
N ASN A 136 2.85 -12.44 -12.92
CA ASN A 136 1.80 -12.46 -13.95
C ASN A 136 0.37 -12.64 -13.39
N TYR A 137 0.19 -12.69 -12.06
CA TYR A 137 -1.11 -12.97 -11.45
C TYR A 137 -1.75 -14.31 -11.85
N SER A 138 -0.98 -15.27 -12.39
CA SER A 138 -1.48 -16.64 -12.59
C SER A 138 -1.61 -17.36 -11.24
N PRO A 139 -2.44 -18.41 -11.11
CA PRO A 139 -2.41 -19.26 -9.93
C PRO A 139 -0.98 -19.69 -9.57
N ALA A 140 -0.60 -19.52 -8.30
CA ALA A 140 0.72 -19.92 -7.81
C ALA A 140 0.71 -21.36 -7.30
N ASP A 141 1.79 -22.09 -7.54
CA ASP A 141 2.04 -23.37 -6.86
C ASP A 141 2.60 -23.09 -5.46
N MET A 142 1.75 -23.30 -4.46
CA MET A 142 2.10 -23.04 -3.06
C MET A 142 3.13 -24.03 -2.51
N GLN A 143 3.25 -25.24 -3.06
CA GLN A 143 4.28 -26.17 -2.61
C GLN A 143 5.66 -25.72 -3.10
N ALA A 144 5.77 -25.37 -4.38
CA ALA A 144 7.00 -24.79 -4.92
C ALA A 144 7.41 -23.52 -4.16
N PHE A 145 6.43 -22.63 -3.87
CA PHE A 145 6.70 -21.41 -3.11
C PHE A 145 7.15 -21.68 -1.66
N ARG A 146 6.59 -22.70 -0.99
CA ARG A 146 7.06 -23.09 0.36
C ARG A 146 8.51 -23.53 0.36
N VAL A 147 8.90 -24.33 -0.63
CA VAL A 147 10.29 -24.77 -0.79
C VAL A 147 11.20 -23.58 -1.07
N GLU A 148 10.78 -22.62 -1.89
CA GLU A 148 11.54 -21.38 -2.12
C GLU A 148 11.66 -20.53 -0.85
N CYS A 149 10.59 -20.44 -0.05
CA CYS A 149 10.53 -19.58 1.14
C CYS A 149 11.26 -20.16 2.36
N PHE A 150 11.16 -21.47 2.59
CA PHE A 150 11.66 -22.18 3.78
C PHE A 150 12.75 -23.21 3.48
N GLY A 151 13.33 -23.17 2.27
CA GLY A 151 14.35 -24.12 1.84
C GLY A 151 15.63 -24.04 2.68
N THR A 152 16.32 -25.18 2.77
CA THR A 152 17.65 -25.26 3.36
C THR A 152 18.67 -25.28 2.23
N ASP A 153 19.64 -24.37 2.27
CA ASP A 153 20.77 -24.33 1.36
C ASP A 153 22.03 -24.80 2.08
N THR A 154 22.93 -25.48 1.36
CA THR A 154 24.20 -25.98 1.91
C THR A 154 25.33 -25.29 1.19
N ILE A 155 26.08 -24.46 1.91
CA ILE A 155 27.23 -23.75 1.36
C ILE A 155 28.48 -24.52 1.78
N VAL A 156 29.20 -25.01 0.78
CA VAL A 156 30.51 -25.63 0.98
C VAL A 156 31.56 -24.54 0.79
N THR A 157 32.26 -24.20 1.87
CA THR A 157 33.37 -23.25 1.87
C THR A 157 34.67 -23.97 2.19
N PHE A 158 35.79 -23.50 1.65
CA PHE A 158 37.11 -24.05 1.95
C PHE A 158 37.90 -23.05 2.77
N HIS A 159 38.53 -23.52 3.85
CA HIS A 159 39.43 -22.67 4.62
C HIS A 159 40.63 -22.26 3.74
N PRO A 160 40.93 -20.95 3.60
CA PRO A 160 41.85 -20.47 2.56
C PRO A 160 43.31 -20.94 2.71
N GLU A 161 43.71 -21.34 3.92
CA GLU A 161 45.09 -21.79 4.20
C GLU A 161 45.22 -23.31 4.34
N THR A 162 44.20 -23.97 4.90
CA THR A 162 44.25 -25.40 5.22
C THR A 162 43.49 -26.27 4.21
N TYR A 163 42.72 -25.65 3.31
CA TYR A 163 41.84 -26.30 2.33
C TYR A 163 40.85 -27.30 2.94
N GLU A 164 40.58 -27.18 4.25
CA GLU A 164 39.57 -27.99 4.92
C GLU A 164 38.17 -27.56 4.50
N GLU A 165 37.32 -28.55 4.24
CA GLU A 165 35.93 -28.35 3.85
C GLU A 165 35.08 -27.94 5.07
N GLN A 166 34.46 -26.77 4.99
CA GLN A 166 33.49 -26.28 5.95
C GLN A 166 32.11 -26.25 5.31
N ILE A 167 31.24 -27.13 5.80
CA ILE A 167 29.85 -27.22 5.37
C ILE A 167 29.00 -26.35 6.31
N SER A 168 28.43 -25.26 5.80
CA SER A 168 27.44 -24.47 6.53
C SER A 168 26.04 -24.72 5.95
N ILE A 169 25.08 -24.93 6.85
CA ILE A 169 23.67 -25.17 6.49
C ILE A 169 22.91 -23.88 6.79
N GLU A 170 22.53 -23.16 5.73
CA GLU A 170 21.74 -21.94 5.86
C GLU A 170 20.26 -22.22 5.64
N HIS A 171 19.45 -21.84 6.61
CA HIS A 171 17.99 -21.96 6.52
C HIS A 171 17.44 -20.65 5.97
N ARG A 172 16.84 -20.71 4.77
CA ARG A 172 16.13 -19.56 4.22
C ARG A 172 14.79 -19.43 4.93
N ASN A 173 14.44 -18.22 5.34
CA ASN A 173 13.10 -17.91 5.83
C ASN A 173 12.62 -16.58 5.24
N CYS A 174 11.81 -16.65 4.19
CA CYS A 174 11.31 -15.46 3.52
C CYS A 174 10.37 -14.60 4.40
N ILE A 175 9.79 -15.17 5.47
CA ILE A 175 8.92 -14.42 6.39
C ILE A 175 9.68 -13.34 7.14
N GLU A 176 10.94 -13.59 7.48
CA GLU A 176 11.73 -12.60 8.23
C GLU A 176 12.04 -11.35 7.42
N GLN A 177 12.09 -11.48 6.10
CA GLN A 177 12.34 -10.40 5.15
C GLN A 177 11.10 -9.55 4.88
N ILE A 178 9.90 -9.96 5.31
CA ILE A 178 8.68 -9.20 5.07
C ILE A 178 8.64 -7.99 6.00
N GLU A 179 8.63 -6.80 5.41
CA GLU A 179 8.57 -5.53 6.14
C GLU A 179 7.31 -4.71 5.84
N LYS A 180 6.72 -4.92 4.65
CA LYS A 180 5.59 -4.12 4.14
C LYS A 180 4.42 -5.00 3.70
N ILE A 181 3.24 -4.40 3.68
CA ILE A 181 2.04 -4.99 3.06
C ILE A 181 1.52 -4.08 1.94
N ARG A 182 1.29 -4.66 0.77
CA ARG A 182 0.64 -4.01 -0.36
C ARG A 182 -0.85 -4.33 -0.33
N PHE A 183 -1.67 -3.29 -0.37
CA PHE A 183 -3.11 -3.42 -0.59
C PHE A 183 -3.45 -3.26 -2.07
N VAL A 184 -4.30 -4.16 -2.58
CA VAL A 184 -4.90 -4.09 -3.92
C VAL A 184 -6.34 -3.66 -3.76
N GLN A 185 -6.71 -2.54 -4.38
CA GLN A 185 -8.03 -1.93 -4.22
C GLN A 185 -8.65 -1.63 -5.58
N ASN A 186 -9.93 -1.97 -5.72
CA ASN A 186 -10.76 -1.44 -6.79
C ASN A 186 -11.44 -0.16 -6.30
N TRP A 187 -11.44 0.85 -7.16
CA TRP A 187 -12.07 2.14 -6.95
C TRP A 187 -13.25 2.29 -7.91
N TYR A 188 -14.32 2.87 -7.42
CA TYR A 188 -15.60 2.98 -8.13
C TYR A 188 -16.12 4.39 -8.00
N TYR A 189 -16.45 5.03 -9.12
CA TYR A 189 -17.17 6.30 -9.10
C TYR A 189 -18.65 6.08 -9.40
N ASP A 190 -19.51 6.58 -8.51
CA ASP A 190 -20.97 6.57 -8.63
C ASP A 190 -21.44 8.00 -8.91
N GLU A 191 -21.74 8.29 -10.18
CA GLU A 191 -22.18 9.60 -10.64
C GLU A 191 -23.52 10.03 -10.04
N HIS A 192 -24.46 9.10 -9.85
CA HIS A 192 -25.77 9.44 -9.29
C HIS A 192 -25.66 9.99 -7.87
N ARG A 193 -24.67 9.51 -7.12
CA ARG A 193 -24.41 9.98 -5.76
C ARG A 193 -23.23 10.96 -5.68
N ASN A 194 -22.53 11.20 -6.79
CA ASN A 194 -21.27 11.92 -6.89
C ASN A 194 -20.23 11.44 -5.86
N ARG A 195 -19.98 10.13 -5.81
CA ARG A 195 -19.17 9.49 -4.75
C ARG A 195 -18.12 8.54 -5.28
N LEU A 196 -16.95 8.59 -4.62
CA LEU A 196 -15.87 7.63 -4.82
C LEU A 196 -15.88 6.58 -3.71
N TYR A 197 -15.87 5.31 -4.10
CA TYR A 197 -15.79 4.16 -3.21
C TYR A 197 -14.51 3.37 -3.47
N ALA A 198 -14.02 2.67 -2.46
CA ALA A 198 -12.93 1.71 -2.61
C ALA A 198 -13.28 0.38 -1.94
N ARG A 199 -12.97 -0.72 -2.63
CA ARG A 199 -13.04 -2.08 -2.08
C ARG A 199 -11.65 -2.68 -2.10
N LEU A 200 -11.22 -3.21 -0.96
CA LEU A 200 -10.02 -4.04 -0.92
C LEU A 200 -10.31 -5.38 -1.61
N THR A 201 -9.49 -5.73 -2.59
CA THR A 201 -9.64 -6.96 -3.39
C THR A 201 -8.50 -7.94 -3.16
N GLY A 202 -7.43 -7.53 -2.49
CA GLY A 202 -6.35 -8.43 -2.17
C GLY A 202 -5.21 -7.76 -1.43
N ILE A 203 -4.25 -8.58 -1.01
CA ILE A 203 -3.03 -8.15 -0.33
C ILE A 203 -1.81 -8.84 -0.93
N ALA A 204 -0.63 -8.28 -0.70
CA ALA A 204 0.64 -8.95 -0.95
C ALA A 204 1.65 -8.58 0.15
N PRO A 205 2.30 -9.57 0.80
CA PRO A 205 3.49 -9.29 1.60
C PRO A 205 4.64 -8.86 0.69
N LEU A 206 5.36 -7.82 1.09
CA LEU A 206 6.53 -7.32 0.39
C LEU A 206 7.79 -7.61 1.22
N ALA A 207 8.70 -8.39 0.63
CA ALA A 207 10.01 -8.67 1.20
C ALA A 207 11.01 -7.57 0.82
N ALA A 208 11.86 -7.17 1.76
CA ALA A 208 13.01 -6.32 1.53
C ALA A 208 14.14 -7.13 0.88
N ILE A 209 14.51 -6.75 -0.35
CA ILE A 209 15.67 -7.33 -1.02
C ILE A 209 16.85 -6.41 -0.80
N ARG A 210 17.91 -6.96 -0.20
CA ARG A 210 19.14 -6.26 0.19
C ARG A 210 20.31 -6.78 -0.63
N ASP A 211 21.38 -5.99 -0.74
CA ASP A 211 22.65 -6.45 -1.32
C ASP A 211 23.57 -7.13 -0.30
N ALA A 212 24.80 -7.43 -0.73
CA ALA A 212 25.79 -8.12 0.08
C ALA A 212 26.19 -7.29 1.31
N GLU A 213 26.11 -5.97 1.21
CA GLU A 213 26.40 -5.00 2.26
C GLU A 213 25.20 -4.81 3.23
N GLY A 214 24.03 -5.37 2.91
CA GLY A 214 22.81 -5.29 3.71
C GLY A 214 21.94 -4.07 3.39
N GLU A 215 22.30 -3.28 2.39
CA GLU A 215 21.56 -2.08 1.99
C GLU A 215 20.31 -2.44 1.20
N LEU A 216 19.21 -1.73 1.47
CA LEU A 216 17.93 -1.99 0.82
C LEU A 216 17.98 -1.59 -0.66
N ARG A 217 17.83 -2.57 -1.56
CA ARG A 217 17.70 -2.30 -3.00
C ARG A 217 16.26 -2.00 -3.41
N TYR A 218 15.34 -2.90 -3.09
CA TYR A 218 13.93 -2.74 -3.43
C TYR A 218 13.02 -3.67 -2.63
N TYR A 219 11.72 -3.39 -2.67
CA TYR A 219 10.68 -4.24 -2.11
C TYR A 219 10.07 -5.13 -3.19
N LYS A 220 10.01 -6.44 -2.92
CA LYS A 220 9.49 -7.46 -3.84
C LYS A 220 8.22 -8.11 -3.28
N PRO A 221 7.09 -8.12 -4.00
CA PRO A 221 5.95 -8.92 -3.60
C PRO A 221 6.29 -10.41 -3.63
N LEU A 222 5.93 -11.14 -2.58
CA LEU A 222 6.12 -12.59 -2.55
C LEU A 222 5.03 -13.32 -3.35
N PHE A 223 3.77 -12.98 -3.08
CA PHE A 223 2.58 -13.49 -3.76
C PHE A 223 1.44 -12.47 -3.61
N TYR A 224 0.37 -12.65 -4.38
CA TYR A 224 -0.89 -11.94 -4.17
C TYR A 224 -1.95 -12.89 -3.62
N GLN A 225 -2.57 -12.51 -2.50
CA GLN A 225 -3.74 -13.19 -1.97
C GLN A 225 -4.97 -12.35 -2.31
N MET A 226 -5.87 -12.91 -3.13
CA MET A 226 -7.03 -12.18 -3.64
C MET A 226 -8.31 -12.57 -2.90
N TYR A 227 -9.08 -11.58 -2.49
CA TYR A 227 -10.39 -11.74 -1.87
C TYR A 227 -11.49 -11.71 -2.93
N ARG A 228 -12.46 -12.63 -2.83
CA ARG A 228 -13.67 -12.62 -3.67
C ARG A 228 -14.69 -11.59 -3.19
#